data_AF-A0A7Z9RYZ8-F1
#
_entry.id   AF-A0A7Z9RYZ8-F1
#
_cell.length_a   1.000
_cell.length_b   1.000
_cell.length_c   1.000
_cell.angle_alpha   90.00
_cell.angle_beta   90.00
_cell.angle_gamma   90.00
#
_symmetry.space_group_name_H-M   'P 1'
#
loop_
_entity.id
_entity.type
_entity.pdbx_description
1 polymer ?
#
loop_
_entity_poly.entity_id
_entity_poly.type
_entity_poly.pdbx_seq_one_letter_code
_entity_poly.pdbx_strand_id
1 'polypeptide(L)'
;YNPVFLGLVVEAALVAAIWFGFGQWVLVAFLYQAAVSIFLLEFVNYIRHYGLRRTVDERQTEMHSWQSEKRWSRWTLLELTRHPAHHMKASLPFWQLQPYEGAPTLPSGYFGVFWPSLIPPLWHRWMKPRIPAEMQ
;
A
#
# COMPACT_ATOMS: atom_id res chain seq x y z
N TYR A 1 -6.04 12.81 27.03
CA TYR A 1 -4.99 11.95 26.45
C TYR A 1 -5.09 12.05 24.93
N ASN A 2 -4.07 12.60 24.27
CA ASN A 2 -4.05 12.72 22.81
C ASN A 2 -2.98 11.76 22.25
N PRO A 3 -3.38 10.61 21.67
CA PRO A 3 -2.43 9.60 21.20
C PRO A 3 -1.57 10.10 20.04
N VAL A 4 -2.09 11.02 19.20
CA VAL A 4 -1.33 11.62 18.09
C VAL A 4 -0.20 12.48 18.63
N PHE A 5 -0.51 13.34 19.62
CA PHE A 5 0.51 14.17 20.26
C PHE A 5 1.58 13.33 20.96
N LEU A 6 1.17 12.27 21.67
CA LEU A 6 2.13 11.33 22.29
C LEU A 6 3.03 10.67 21.24
N GLY A 7 2.46 10.24 20.11
CA GLY A 7 3.23 9.68 18.99
C GLY A 7 4.29 10.65 18.47
N LEU A 8 3.92 11.92 18.25
CA LEU A 8 4.87 12.95 17.82
C LEU A 8 6.01 13.19 18.81
N VAL A 9 5.70 13.17 20.12
CA VAL A 9 6.73 13.29 21.16
C VAL A 9 7.69 12.10 21.14
N VAL A 10 7.18 10.88 20.99
CA VAL A 10 8.00 9.66 20.89
C VAL A 10 8.88 9.67 19.64
N GLU A 11 8.34 10.08 18.49
CA GLU A 11 9.11 10.23 17.25
C GLU A 11 10.22 11.27 17.37
N ALA A 12 9.92 12.44 17.94
CA ALA A 12 10.90 13.49 18.18
C ALA A 12 12.01 13.02 19.14
N ALA A 13 11.64 12.29 20.20
CA ALA A 13 12.59 11.72 21.15
C ALA A 13 13.48 10.65 20.48
N LEU A 14 12.92 9.80 19.62
CA LEU A 14 13.69 8.80 18.85
C LEU A 14 14.70 9.48 17.91
N VAL A 15 14.26 10.49 17.16
CA VAL A 15 15.13 11.26 16.26
C VAL A 15 16.28 11.92 17.03
N ALA A 16 15.98 12.54 18.18
CA ALA A 16 17.00 13.11 19.05
C ALA A 16 17.96 12.05 19.60
N ALA A 17 17.44 10.91 20.07
CA ALA A 17 18.27 9.81 20.56
C ALA A 17 19.21 9.27 19.47
N ILE A 18 18.75 9.16 18.23
CA ILE A 18 19.60 8.75 17.10
C ILE A 18 20.72 9.77 16.85
N TRP A 19 20.37 11.06 16.81
CA TRP A 19 21.34 12.14 16.60
C TRP A 19 22.42 12.17 17.69
N PHE A 20 22.03 12.17 18.96
CA PHE A 20 22.97 12.26 20.08
C PHE A 20 23.74 10.96 20.33
N GLY A 21 23.14 9.80 20.06
CA GLY A 21 23.76 8.49 20.30
C GLY A 21 24.67 8.01 19.17
N PHE A 22 24.33 8.30 17.91
CA PHE A 22 25.01 7.74 16.73
C PHE A 22 25.54 8.80 15.75
N GLY A 23 25.22 10.07 15.96
CA GLY A 23 25.71 11.19 15.16
C GLY A 23 24.90 11.47 13.89
N GLN A 24 25.28 12.57 13.23
CA GLN A 24 24.52 13.15 12.12
C GLN A 24 24.33 12.23 10.91
N TRP A 25 25.35 11.44 10.55
CA TRP A 25 25.28 10.58 9.36
C TRP A 25 24.27 9.45 9.52
N VAL A 26 24.16 8.90 10.72
CA VAL A 26 23.16 7.88 11.04
C VAL A 26 21.76 8.49 11.07
N LEU A 27 21.61 9.72 11.57
CA LEU A 27 20.33 10.44 11.47
C LEU A 27 19.91 10.61 10.00
N VAL A 28 20.80 11.08 9.14
CA VAL A 28 20.50 11.29 7.71
C VAL A 28 20.10 9.97 7.05
N ALA A 29 20.82 8.87 7.32
CA ALA A 29 20.47 7.56 6.80
C ALA A 29 19.09 7.08 7.29
N PHE A 30 18.77 7.29 8.57
CA PHE A 30 17.47 6.96 9.15
C PHE A 30 16.33 7.77 8.51
N LEU A 31 16.47 9.09 8.41
CA LEU A 31 15.47 9.96 7.79
C LEU A 31 15.26 9.62 6.31
N TYR A 32 16.33 9.32 5.59
CA TYR A 32 16.25 8.88 4.20
C TYR A 32 15.50 7.54 4.09
N GLN A 33 15.83 6.55 4.92
CA GLN A 33 15.13 5.28 4.94
C GLN A 33 13.64 5.45 5.29
N ALA A 34 13.30 6.30 6.26
CA ALA A 34 11.92 6.62 6.62
C ALA A 34 11.17 7.25 5.44
N ALA A 35 11.77 8.20 4.74
CA ALA A 35 11.18 8.82 3.55
C ALA A 35 10.93 7.80 2.43
N VAL A 36 11.88 6.90 2.18
CA VAL A 36 11.72 5.80 1.20
C VAL A 36 10.59 4.86 1.64
N SER A 37 10.49 4.52 2.92
CA SER A 37 9.43 3.67 3.45
C SER A 37 8.04 4.31 3.33
N ILE A 38 7.90 5.60 3.65
CA ILE A 38 6.65 6.35 3.47
C ILE A 38 6.28 6.37 1.98
N PHE A 39 7.24 6.69 1.11
CA PHE A 39 7.02 6.68 -0.33
C PHE A 39 6.53 5.30 -0.82
N LEU A 40 7.19 4.21 -0.42
CA LEU A 40 6.80 2.86 -0.83
C LEU A 40 5.41 2.46 -0.31
N LEU A 41 5.07 2.85 0.92
CA LEU A 41 3.74 2.62 1.49
C LEU A 41 2.66 3.32 0.65
N GLU A 42 2.84 4.62 0.38
CA GLU A 42 1.90 5.40 -0.42
C GLU A 42 1.85 4.95 -1.88
N PHE A 43 2.98 4.54 -2.43
CA PHE A 43 3.06 4.04 -3.79
C PHE A 43 2.29 2.74 -3.96
N VAL A 44 2.40 1.81 -2.99
CA VAL A 44 1.60 0.58 -2.97
C VAL A 44 0.12 0.89 -2.71
N ASN A 45 -0.22 1.85 -1.84
CA ASN A 45 -1.60 2.33 -1.66
C ASN A 45 -2.19 2.85 -2.98
N TYR A 46 -1.44 3.69 -3.68
CA TYR A 46 -1.83 4.22 -4.98
C TYR A 46 -2.11 3.08 -5.98
N ILE A 47 -1.22 2.10 -6.10
CA ILE A 47 -1.43 0.94 -7.00
C ILE A 47 -2.69 0.16 -6.60
N ARG A 48 -2.90 -0.06 -5.29
CA ARG A 48 -4.04 -0.83 -4.75
C ARG A 48 -5.39 -0.22 -5.00
N HIS A 49 -5.47 1.09 -5.11
CA HIS A 49 -6.73 1.81 -5.30
C HIS A 49 -6.79 2.56 -6.63
N TYR A 50 -5.84 2.32 -7.54
CA TYR A 50 -5.74 3.08 -8.77
C TYR A 50 -7.02 3.00 -9.60
N GLY A 51 -7.62 4.16 -9.85
CA GLY A 51 -8.77 4.32 -10.74
C GLY A 51 -10.09 3.75 -10.22
N LEU A 52 -10.10 3.11 -9.05
CA LEU A 52 -11.31 2.57 -8.42
C LEU A 52 -11.94 3.65 -7.55
N ARG A 53 -13.22 3.95 -7.77
CA ARG A 53 -13.95 4.99 -7.05
C ARG A 53 -15.06 4.39 -6.20
N ARG A 54 -15.39 5.11 -5.14
CA ARG A 54 -16.50 4.81 -4.22
C ARG A 54 -17.20 6.11 -3.89
N THR A 55 -18.51 6.10 -3.73
CA THR A 55 -19.21 7.25 -3.14
C THR A 55 -19.00 7.31 -1.63
N VAL A 56 -19.26 8.44 -0.98
CA VAL A 56 -18.98 8.59 0.47
C VAL A 56 -19.85 7.62 1.30
N ASP A 57 -21.10 7.42 0.88
CA ASP A 57 -22.11 6.63 1.60
C ASP A 57 -22.12 5.15 1.21
N GLU A 58 -21.40 4.77 0.15
CA GLU A 58 -21.33 3.39 -0.30
C GLU A 58 -20.49 2.54 0.64
N ARG A 59 -20.95 1.33 0.96
CA ARG A 59 -20.19 0.41 1.83
C ARG A 59 -18.93 -0.08 1.12
N GLN A 60 -17.81 -0.19 1.84
CA GLN A 60 -16.60 -0.82 1.29
C GLN A 60 -16.87 -2.31 0.97
N THR A 61 -16.44 -2.71 -0.23
CA THR A 61 -16.52 -4.07 -0.79
C THR A 61 -15.18 -4.49 -1.36
N GLU A 62 -15.05 -5.74 -1.77
CA GLU A 62 -13.88 -6.29 -2.43
C GLU A 62 -13.53 -5.60 -3.76
N MET A 63 -14.51 -4.94 -4.40
CA MET A 63 -14.32 -4.20 -5.65
C MET A 63 -13.51 -2.92 -5.49
N HIS A 64 -13.38 -2.41 -4.27
CA HIS A 64 -12.73 -1.14 -3.96
C HIS A 64 -11.19 -1.21 -3.88
N SER A 65 -10.62 -2.35 -4.23
CA SER A 65 -9.17 -2.48 -4.36
C SER A 65 -8.73 -3.59 -5.29
N TRP A 66 -7.53 -3.45 -5.82
CA TRP A 66 -6.88 -4.46 -6.62
C TRP A 66 -6.26 -5.55 -5.74
N GLN A 67 -6.50 -6.82 -6.09
CA GLN A 67 -5.79 -7.99 -5.56
C GLN A 67 -4.71 -8.52 -6.52
N SER A 68 -3.85 -9.42 -6.04
CA SER A 68 -2.98 -10.20 -6.90
C SER A 68 -2.64 -11.57 -6.31
N GLU A 69 -2.63 -12.58 -7.17
CA GLU A 69 -2.25 -13.95 -6.80
C GLU A 69 -0.86 -14.37 -7.31
N LYS A 70 -0.08 -13.43 -7.89
CA LYS A 70 1.26 -13.73 -8.39
C LYS A 70 2.18 -14.12 -7.23
N ARG A 71 2.72 -15.35 -7.29
CA ARG A 71 3.48 -16.00 -6.21
C ARG A 71 4.59 -15.13 -5.63
N TRP A 72 5.40 -14.49 -6.48
CA TRP A 72 6.48 -13.62 -6.02
C TRP A 72 5.94 -12.46 -5.17
N SER A 73 4.95 -11.71 -5.68
CA SER A 73 4.34 -10.61 -4.93
C SER A 73 3.71 -11.06 -3.62
N ARG A 74 2.98 -12.20 -3.61
CA ARG A 74 2.37 -12.75 -2.39
C ARG A 74 3.40 -13.05 -1.32
N TRP A 75 4.49 -13.71 -1.68
CA TRP A 75 5.48 -14.17 -0.71
C TRP A 75 6.31 -13.04 -0.12
N THR A 76 6.78 -12.09 -0.94
CA THR A 76 7.59 -10.96 -0.42
C THR A 76 6.78 -10.02 0.41
N LEU A 77 5.55 -9.75 -0.04
CA LEU A 77 4.69 -8.76 0.60
C LEU A 77 3.82 -9.43 1.67
N LEU A 78 4.09 -10.68 2.05
CA LEU A 78 3.38 -11.40 3.11
C LEU A 78 1.85 -11.32 2.94
N GLU A 79 1.36 -11.71 1.76
CA GLU A 79 -0.05 -11.69 1.38
C GLU A 79 -0.73 -10.31 1.40
N LEU A 80 0.02 -9.20 1.50
CA LEU A 80 -0.49 -7.83 1.29
C LEU A 80 -1.25 -7.69 -0.05
N THR A 81 -0.92 -8.54 -1.01
CA THR A 81 -1.56 -8.57 -2.31
C THR A 81 -3.03 -9.00 -2.26
N ARG A 82 -3.49 -9.62 -1.16
CA ARG A 82 -4.89 -9.95 -0.87
C ARG A 82 -5.58 -8.80 -0.12
N HIS A 83 -5.36 -7.58 -0.60
CA HIS A 83 -5.83 -6.34 0.04
C HIS A 83 -7.36 -6.26 0.20
N PRO A 84 -8.19 -6.65 -0.79
CA PRO A 84 -9.63 -6.75 -0.59
C PRO A 84 -9.98 -7.62 0.62
N ALA A 85 -9.31 -8.77 0.77
CA ALA A 85 -9.58 -9.69 1.84
C ALA A 85 -9.18 -9.15 3.22
N HIS A 86 -8.08 -8.39 3.28
CA HIS A 86 -7.73 -7.67 4.49
C HIS A 86 -8.81 -6.65 4.87
N HIS A 87 -9.34 -5.87 3.93
CA HIS A 87 -10.42 -4.93 4.25
C HIS A 87 -11.73 -5.61 4.66
N MET A 88 -12.06 -6.74 4.03
CA MET A 88 -13.29 -7.47 4.38
C MET A 88 -13.16 -8.22 5.71
N LYS A 89 -11.95 -8.67 6.08
CA LYS A 89 -11.67 -9.48 7.28
C LYS A 89 -10.32 -9.12 7.91
N ALA A 90 -10.20 -7.87 8.39
CA ALA A 90 -8.92 -7.30 8.85
C ALA A 90 -8.29 -8.01 10.05
N SER A 91 -9.09 -8.73 10.85
CA SER A 91 -8.62 -9.51 11.99
C SER A 91 -7.95 -10.83 11.62
N LEU A 92 -8.09 -11.28 10.37
CA LEU A 92 -7.45 -12.53 9.94
C LEU A 92 -5.94 -12.34 9.79
N PRO A 93 -5.14 -13.31 10.25
CA PRO A 93 -3.72 -13.29 9.97
C PRO A 93 -3.47 -13.48 8.48
N PHE A 94 -2.34 -12.95 7.99
CA PHE A 94 -2.06 -12.85 6.56
C PHE A 94 -2.11 -14.20 5.82
N TRP A 95 -1.72 -15.31 6.48
CA TRP A 95 -1.73 -16.66 5.90
C TRP A 95 -3.13 -17.25 5.70
N GLN A 96 -4.17 -16.68 6.31
CA GLN A 96 -5.56 -17.11 6.15
C GLN A 96 -6.35 -16.28 5.13
N LEU A 97 -5.83 -15.12 4.71
CA LEU A 97 -6.49 -14.27 3.71
C LEU A 97 -6.72 -15.07 2.43
N GLN A 98 -7.89 -14.99 1.82
CA GLN A 98 -8.22 -15.64 0.55
C GLN A 98 -8.64 -14.58 -0.48
N PRO A 99 -8.33 -14.76 -1.77
CA PRO A 99 -8.80 -13.85 -2.81
C PRO A 99 -10.33 -13.91 -2.91
N TYR A 100 -10.93 -12.84 -3.42
CA TYR A 100 -12.35 -12.81 -3.74
C TYR A 100 -12.53 -13.03 -5.24
N GLU A 101 -13.50 -13.87 -5.61
CA GLU A 101 -13.93 -13.99 -7.00
C GLU A 101 -14.60 -12.68 -7.44
N GLY A 102 -14.31 -12.22 -8.67
CA GLY A 102 -14.84 -10.96 -9.20
C GLY A 102 -14.06 -9.69 -8.81
N ALA A 103 -13.24 -9.73 -7.75
CA ALA A 103 -12.42 -8.58 -7.35
C ALA A 103 -11.40 -8.19 -8.44
N PRO A 104 -11.16 -6.86 -8.66
CA PRO A 104 -10.17 -6.38 -9.62
C PRO A 104 -8.80 -7.00 -9.33
N THR A 105 -8.15 -7.54 -10.36
CA THR A 105 -6.86 -8.24 -10.18
C THR A 105 -5.75 -7.57 -11.01
N LEU A 106 -4.61 -7.28 -10.37
CA LEU A 106 -3.44 -6.70 -11.03
C LEU A 106 -2.92 -7.64 -12.12
N PRO A 107 -2.61 -7.14 -13.34
CA PRO A 107 -2.28 -7.97 -14.49
C PRO A 107 -0.99 -8.78 -14.32
N SER A 108 0.03 -8.19 -13.70
CA SER A 108 1.37 -8.77 -13.55
C SER A 108 1.85 -8.86 -12.10
N GLY A 109 0.94 -8.58 -11.13
CA GLY A 109 1.28 -8.44 -9.72
C GLY A 109 2.08 -7.16 -9.42
N TYR A 110 2.40 -6.95 -8.14
CA TYR A 110 2.95 -5.68 -7.66
C TYR A 110 4.30 -5.34 -8.30
N PHE A 111 5.20 -6.32 -8.40
CA PHE A 111 6.51 -6.10 -9.02
C PHE A 111 6.42 -5.83 -10.52
N GLY A 112 5.44 -6.43 -11.21
CA GLY A 112 5.23 -6.21 -12.63
C GLY A 112 4.61 -4.85 -12.96
N VAL A 113 3.79 -4.29 -12.05
CA VAL A 113 3.20 -2.96 -12.22
C VAL A 113 4.01 -1.83 -11.58
N PHE A 114 5.01 -2.15 -10.75
CA PHE A 114 5.83 -1.19 -10.03
C PHE A 114 6.44 -0.12 -10.95
N TRP A 115 7.26 -0.54 -11.91
CA TRP A 115 7.95 0.39 -12.82
C TRP A 115 7.00 1.17 -13.75
N PRO A 116 6.02 0.53 -14.42
CA PRO A 116 5.05 1.26 -15.22
C PRO A 116 4.29 2.33 -14.43
N SER A 117 3.97 2.08 -13.16
CA SER A 117 3.22 3.02 -12.31
C SER A 117 3.95 4.32 -12.04
N LEU A 118 5.29 4.34 -12.18
CA LEU A 118 6.12 5.55 -12.09
C LEU A 118 6.05 6.42 -13.36
N ILE A 119 5.50 5.91 -14.45
CA ILE A 119 5.38 6.61 -15.74
C ILE A 119 3.87 6.77 -16.04
N PRO A 120 3.24 7.88 -15.61
CA PRO A 120 1.78 8.08 -15.69
C PRO A 120 1.14 7.77 -17.06
N PRO A 121 1.69 8.19 -18.22
CA PRO A 121 1.04 7.90 -19.51
C PRO A 121 1.05 6.39 -19.84
N LEU A 122 2.12 5.68 -19.49
CA LEU A 122 2.22 4.23 -19.68
C LEU A 122 1.23 3.51 -18.74
N TRP A 123 1.24 3.89 -17.48
CA TRP A 123 0.35 3.32 -16.47
C TRP A 123 -1.12 3.51 -16.83
N HIS A 124 -1.51 4.74 -17.18
CA HIS A 124 -2.88 5.07 -17.54
C HIS A 124 -3.35 4.27 -18.76
N ARG A 125 -2.54 4.21 -19.82
CA ARG A 125 -2.86 3.41 -21.01
C ARG A 125 -3.03 1.92 -20.69
N TRP A 126 -2.22 1.39 -19.77
CA TRP A 126 -2.29 -0.02 -19.40
C TRP A 126 -3.51 -0.32 -18.51
N MET A 127 -3.79 0.51 -17.52
CA MET A 127 -4.83 0.23 -16.54
C MET A 127 -6.23 0.69 -16.93
N LYS A 128 -6.38 1.77 -17.72
CA LYS A 128 -7.69 2.29 -18.14
C LYS A 128 -8.66 1.21 -18.64
N PRO A 129 -8.30 0.30 -19.57
CA PRO A 129 -9.23 -0.72 -20.06
C PRO A 129 -9.52 -1.85 -19.05
N ARG A 130 -8.84 -1.87 -17.90
CA ARG A 130 -8.97 -2.92 -16.87
C ARG A 130 -9.84 -2.49 -15.70
N ILE A 131 -10.12 -1.20 -15.56
CA ILE A 131 -10.97 -0.67 -14.48
C ILE A 131 -12.41 -1.15 -14.75
N PRO A 132 -13.04 -1.89 -13.83
CA PRO A 132 -14.43 -2.33 -13.99
C PRO A 132 -15.35 -1.13 -14.21
N ALA A 133 -16.31 -1.26 -15.13
CA ALA A 133 -17.22 -0.16 -15.49
C ALA A 133 -18.03 0.36 -14.29
N GLU A 134 -18.39 -0.53 -13.36
CA GLU A 134 -19.13 -0.20 -12.13
C GLU A 134 -18.32 0.63 -11.13
N MET A 135 -16.99 0.69 -11.28
CA MET A 135 -16.06 1.35 -10.34
C MET A 135 -15.46 2.65 -10.88
N GLN A 136 -15.96 3.15 -12.03
CA GLN A 136 -15.49 4.38 -12.70
C GLN A 136 -16.27 5.62 -12.24
#